data_AF-A0A399EJS9-F1
#
_entry.id   AF-A0A399EJS9-F1
#
_cell.length_a   1.000
_cell.length_b   1.000
_cell.length_c   1.000
_cell.angle_alpha   90.00
_cell.angle_beta   90.00
_cell.angle_gamma   90.00
#
_symmetry.space_group_name_H-M   'P 1'
#
loop_
_entity.id
_entity.type
_entity.pdbx_description
1 polymer ?
#
loop_
_entity_poly.entity_id
_entity_poly.type
_entity_poly.pdbx_seq_one_letter_code
_entity_poly.pdbx_strand_id
1 'polypeptide(L)'
;MQMDMTVIGLDPHPRGAFGVLIAGGRVQPAHFVREPRQPGEFSLEALERLAQGAVVGLELIGPILGEPGKDRPRLEATRRMGQELERRLRDVTKVWTYPGRWPTRRPDPRRGEGAWMHRLTGRSYSPPTETVAYLYALWGAALPEELSQHHWDALGVATLAAREAGWLPPP
;
A
#
# COMPACT_ATOMS: atom_id res chain seq x y z
N MET A 1 -13.86 -2.50 -25.84
CA MET A 1 -14.29 -1.78 -24.62
C MET A 1 -13.36 -2.27 -23.51
N GLN A 2 -12.36 -1.47 -23.14
CA GLN A 2 -11.44 -1.84 -22.07
C GLN A 2 -12.20 -1.62 -20.76
N MET A 3 -12.42 -2.67 -19.98
CA MET A 3 -13.03 -2.51 -18.66
C MET A 3 -12.11 -1.59 -17.83
N ASP A 4 -12.67 -0.53 -17.26
CA ASP A 4 -11.95 0.31 -16.31
C ASP A 4 -11.55 -0.56 -15.12
N MET A 5 -10.26 -0.87 -15.03
CA MET A 5 -9.71 -1.64 -13.93
C MET A 5 -9.65 -0.76 -12.68
N THR A 6 -10.20 -1.26 -11.58
CA THR A 6 -10.01 -0.65 -10.25
C THR A 6 -8.78 -1.26 -9.61
N VAL A 7 -7.88 -0.42 -9.11
CA VAL A 7 -6.72 -0.85 -8.33
C VAL A 7 -6.80 -0.26 -6.94
N ILE A 8 -6.54 -1.06 -5.91
CA ILE A 8 -6.56 -0.65 -4.52
C ILE A 8 -5.18 -0.90 -3.91
N GLY A 9 -4.55 0.15 -3.40
CA GLY A 9 -3.36 0.05 -2.58
C GLY A 9 -3.70 0.13 -1.11
N LEU A 10 -3.02 -0.64 -0.27
CA LEU A 10 -3.24 -0.68 1.17
C LEU A 10 -1.92 -0.63 1.93
N ASP A 11 -1.80 0.33 2.83
CA ASP A 11 -0.77 0.42 3.85
C ASP A 11 -1.39 0.17 5.24
N PRO A 12 -1.15 -1.02 5.85
CA PRO A 12 -1.73 -1.37 7.14
C PRO A 12 -1.31 -0.44 8.28
N HIS A 13 -2.22 -0.25 9.22
CA HIS A 13 -2.04 0.51 10.44
C HIS A 13 -2.68 -0.26 11.61
N PRO A 14 -2.29 -0.08 12.89
CA PRO A 14 -2.88 -0.86 13.99
C PRO A 14 -4.41 -0.74 14.12
N ARG A 15 -5.00 0.32 13.56
CA ARG A 15 -6.45 0.57 13.58
C ARG A 15 -7.17 0.18 12.29
N GLY A 16 -6.46 -0.22 11.24
CA GLY A 16 -7.04 -0.46 9.92
C GLY A 16 -6.01 -0.39 8.80
N ALA A 17 -6.31 0.30 7.71
CA ALA A 17 -5.39 0.58 6.62
C ALA A 17 -5.65 1.96 6.05
N PHE A 18 -4.57 2.67 5.74
CA PHE A 18 -4.65 3.75 4.77
C PHE A 18 -4.68 3.10 3.38
N GLY A 19 -5.54 3.61 2.52
CA GLY A 19 -5.76 3.03 1.21
C GLY A 19 -5.80 4.08 0.12
N VAL A 20 -5.55 3.64 -1.10
CA VAL A 20 -5.70 4.44 -2.31
C VAL A 20 -6.47 3.64 -3.33
N LEU A 21 -7.52 4.23 -3.91
CA LEU A 21 -8.25 3.67 -5.03
C LEU A 21 -7.83 4.38 -6.32
N ILE A 22 -7.49 3.61 -7.34
CA ILE A 22 -7.20 4.09 -8.68
C ILE A 22 -8.29 3.56 -9.59
N ALA A 23 -9.14 4.44 -10.13
CA ALA A 23 -10.22 4.09 -11.03
C ALA A 23 -10.58 5.28 -11.93
N GLY A 24 -10.92 5.01 -13.20
CA GLY A 24 -11.36 6.06 -14.14
C GLY A 24 -10.36 7.22 -14.29
N GLY A 25 -9.06 6.92 -14.22
CA GLY A 25 -7.99 7.93 -14.31
C GLY A 25 -7.88 8.85 -13.10
N ARG A 26 -8.43 8.49 -11.93
CA ARG A 26 -8.34 9.26 -10.68
C ARG A 26 -7.73 8.44 -9.56
N VAL A 27 -7.02 9.13 -8.66
CA VAL A 27 -6.48 8.58 -7.41
C VAL A 27 -7.29 9.14 -6.24
N GLN A 28 -7.87 8.27 -5.42
CA GLN A 28 -8.69 8.66 -4.27
C GLN A 28 -8.14 8.03 -2.98
N PRO A 29 -7.79 8.84 -1.96
CA PRO A 29 -7.38 8.32 -0.67
C PRO A 29 -8.60 7.80 0.09
N ALA A 30 -8.39 6.75 0.89
CA ALA A 30 -9.40 6.16 1.74
C ALA A 30 -8.78 5.69 3.06
N HIS A 31 -9.60 5.66 4.12
CA HIS A 31 -9.18 5.09 5.40
C HIS A 31 -10.13 3.95 5.76
N PHE A 32 -9.61 2.72 5.76
CA PHE A 32 -10.38 1.53 6.07
C PHE A 32 -10.13 1.13 7.52
N VAL A 33 -11.17 1.09 8.35
CA VAL A 33 -11.09 0.79 9.78
C VAL A 33 -12.11 -0.27 10.16
N ARG A 34 -11.95 -0.89 11.34
CA ARG A 34 -12.94 -1.89 11.82
C ARG A 34 -14.29 -1.26 12.12
N GLU A 35 -14.27 -0.09 12.75
CA GLU A 35 -15.46 0.63 13.20
C GLU A 35 -15.35 2.09 12.75
N PRO A 36 -15.94 2.45 11.59
CA PRO A 36 -15.96 3.83 11.13
C PRO A 36 -16.72 4.72 12.12
N ARG A 37 -16.08 5.81 12.55
CA ARG A 37 -16.68 6.79 13.48
C ARG A 37 -16.61 8.21 12.95
N GLN A 38 -15.82 8.44 11.90
CA GLN A 38 -15.62 9.75 11.30
C GLN A 38 -16.02 9.74 9.82
N PRO A 39 -16.48 10.88 9.28
CA PRO A 39 -16.63 11.04 7.83
C PRO A 39 -15.33 10.70 7.10
N GLY A 40 -15.42 9.96 6.00
CA GLY A 40 -14.27 9.51 5.21
C GLY A 40 -13.63 8.20 5.68
N GLU A 41 -14.08 7.63 6.81
CA GLU A 41 -13.73 6.27 7.21
C GLU A 41 -14.68 5.24 6.58
N PHE A 42 -14.12 4.14 6.09
CA PHE A 42 -14.84 3.01 5.51
C PHE A 42 -14.60 1.76 6.35
N SER A 43 -15.58 0.85 6.41
CA SER A 43 -15.39 -0.40 7.15
C SER A 43 -14.50 -1.38 6.39
N LEU A 44 -13.96 -2.39 7.09
CA LEU A 44 -13.26 -3.49 6.42
C LEU A 44 -14.20 -4.32 5.52
N GLU A 45 -15.50 -4.45 5.86
CA GLU A 45 -16.46 -5.10 4.95
C GLU A 45 -16.69 -4.27 3.68
N ALA A 46 -16.68 -2.93 3.78
CA ALA A 46 -16.77 -2.07 2.61
C ALA A 46 -15.55 -2.26 1.69
N LEU A 47 -14.35 -2.40 2.26
CA LEU A 47 -13.15 -2.75 1.51
C LEU A 47 -13.29 -4.09 0.78
N GLU A 48 -13.78 -5.15 1.45
CA GLU A 48 -14.00 -6.46 0.82
C GLU A 48 -14.94 -6.37 -0.38
N ARG A 49 -16.01 -5.58 -0.28
CA ARG A 49 -16.94 -5.34 -1.39
C ARG A 49 -16.28 -4.57 -2.54
N LEU A 50 -15.54 -3.51 -2.23
CA LEU A 50 -14.81 -2.71 -3.22
C LEU A 50 -13.73 -3.52 -3.93
N ALA A 51 -13.13 -4.49 -3.24
CA ALA A 51 -12.08 -5.34 -3.78
C ALA A 51 -12.61 -6.39 -4.78
N GLN A 52 -13.92 -6.63 -4.84
CA GLN A 52 -14.50 -7.57 -5.80
C GLN A 52 -14.26 -7.10 -7.24
N GLY A 53 -13.44 -7.85 -7.98
CA GLY A 53 -13.04 -7.49 -9.35
C GLY A 53 -11.98 -6.39 -9.44
N ALA A 54 -11.44 -5.93 -8.33
CA ALA A 54 -10.32 -4.98 -8.29
C ALA A 54 -8.98 -5.72 -8.20
N VAL A 55 -7.88 -5.04 -8.53
CA VAL A 55 -6.51 -5.51 -8.26
C VAL A 55 -6.04 -4.90 -6.95
N VAL A 56 -5.54 -5.71 -6.01
CA VAL A 56 -5.10 -5.19 -4.70
C VAL A 56 -3.58 -5.29 -4.54
N GLY A 57 -2.94 -4.18 -4.23
CA GLY A 57 -1.58 -4.12 -3.70
C GLY A 57 -1.60 -3.90 -2.19
N LEU A 58 -0.87 -4.73 -1.45
CA LEU A 58 -0.83 -4.68 0.02
C LEU A 58 0.61 -4.60 0.53
N GLU A 59 0.91 -3.57 1.31
CA GLU A 59 2.16 -3.51 2.07
C GLU A 59 2.09 -4.48 3.25
N LEU A 60 3.10 -5.35 3.39
CA LEU A 60 3.24 -6.26 4.52
C LEU A 60 4.58 -6.06 5.21
N ILE A 61 4.53 -5.81 6.52
CA ILE A 61 5.71 -5.82 7.36
C ILE A 61 6.12 -7.28 7.60
N GLY A 62 7.36 -7.60 7.22
CA GLY A 62 7.97 -8.91 7.48
C GLY A 62 8.19 -9.20 8.98
N PRO A 63 8.84 -10.32 9.32
CA PRO A 63 9.19 -10.62 10.72
C PRO A 63 9.98 -9.48 11.38
N ILE A 64 9.57 -9.10 12.59
CA ILE A 64 10.23 -8.07 13.39
C ILE A 64 11.40 -8.73 14.13
N LEU A 65 12.58 -8.69 13.52
CA LEU A 65 13.80 -9.29 14.05
C LEU A 65 14.65 -8.22 14.75
N GLY A 66 14.92 -8.45 16.04
CA GLY A 66 15.94 -7.67 16.74
C GLY A 66 15.58 -6.22 17.09
N GLU A 67 14.30 -5.84 17.13
CA GLU A 67 13.85 -4.59 17.76
C GLU A 67 13.54 -4.78 19.24
N PRO A 68 14.42 -4.34 20.15
CA PRO A 68 14.05 -3.95 21.49
C PRO A 68 13.60 -2.47 21.48
N GLY A 69 12.34 -2.21 21.79
CA GLY A 69 11.87 -0.83 21.92
C GLY A 69 10.37 -0.64 22.03
N LYS A 70 10.00 0.60 22.38
CA LYS A 70 8.61 1.10 22.54
C LYS A 70 7.74 0.96 21.29
N ASP A 71 8.33 0.84 20.10
CA ASP A 71 7.61 0.79 18.83
C ASP A 71 7.23 -0.64 18.40
N ARG A 72 7.81 -1.66 19.06
CA ARG A 72 7.55 -3.07 18.75
C ARG A 72 6.06 -3.45 18.84
N PRO A 73 5.30 -3.07 19.89
CA PRO A 73 3.86 -3.41 19.95
C PRO A 73 3.07 -2.81 18.79
N ARG A 74 3.41 -1.57 18.38
CA ARG A 74 2.78 -0.90 17.23
C ARG A 74 3.07 -1.66 15.94
N LEU A 75 4.33 -2.02 15.69
CA LEU A 75 4.73 -2.77 14.49
C LEU A 75 4.10 -4.17 14.45
N GLU A 76 4.01 -4.87 15.59
CA GLU A 76 3.33 -6.16 15.70
C GLU A 76 1.83 -6.02 15.39
N ALA A 77 1.17 -4.97 15.88
CA ALA A 77 -0.22 -4.70 15.58
C ALA A 77 -0.43 -4.36 14.10
N THR A 78 0.43 -3.54 13.49
CA THR A 78 0.41 -3.26 12.05
C THR A 78 0.57 -4.54 11.23
N ARG A 79 1.53 -5.40 11.57
CA ARG A 79 1.75 -6.69 10.90
C ARG A 79 0.52 -7.60 11.00
N ARG A 80 -0.07 -7.73 12.19
CA ARG A 80 -1.31 -8.52 12.39
C ARG A 80 -2.45 -7.98 11.54
N MET A 81 -2.59 -6.66 11.45
CA MET A 81 -3.60 -6.05 10.59
C MET A 81 -3.35 -6.36 9.11
N GLY A 82 -2.11 -6.23 8.63
CA GLY A 82 -1.75 -6.61 7.26
C GLY A 82 -2.09 -8.07 6.95
N GLN A 83 -1.77 -9.00 7.85
CA GLN A 83 -2.11 -10.42 7.72
C GLN A 83 -3.63 -10.68 7.74
N GLU A 84 -4.38 -9.89 8.51
CA GLU A 84 -5.84 -9.96 8.49
C GLU A 84 -6.41 -9.47 7.16
N LEU A 85 -5.93 -8.33 6.65
CA LEU A 85 -6.36 -7.78 5.36
C LEU A 85 -6.05 -8.77 4.22
N GLU A 86 -4.84 -9.33 4.20
CA GLU A 86 -4.46 -10.36 3.23
C GLU A 86 -5.43 -11.55 3.28
N ARG A 87 -5.74 -12.06 4.48
CA ARG A 87 -6.68 -13.18 4.66
C ARG A 87 -8.11 -12.82 4.24
N ARG A 88 -8.58 -11.61 4.53
CA ARG A 88 -9.92 -11.16 4.13
C ARG A 88 -10.03 -11.00 2.61
N LEU A 89 -8.97 -10.52 1.98
CA LEU A 89 -8.99 -10.11 0.57
C LEU A 89 -8.63 -11.23 -0.40
N ARG A 90 -7.84 -12.22 0.01
CA ARG A 90 -7.39 -13.32 -0.86
C ARG A 90 -8.52 -14.15 -1.48
N ASP A 91 -9.68 -14.20 -0.82
CA ASP A 91 -10.82 -15.00 -1.28
C ASP A 91 -11.77 -14.19 -2.18
N VAL A 92 -11.63 -12.87 -2.19
CA VAL A 92 -12.45 -11.96 -3.03
C VAL A 92 -11.69 -11.44 -4.24
N THR A 93 -10.35 -11.38 -4.18
CA THR A 93 -9.54 -10.93 -5.30
C THR A 93 -8.08 -11.37 -5.23
N LYS A 94 -7.35 -11.13 -6.33
CA LYS A 94 -5.89 -11.25 -6.38
C LYS A 94 -5.25 -10.11 -5.57
N VAL A 95 -4.53 -10.52 -4.54
CA VAL A 95 -3.71 -9.64 -3.70
C VAL A 95 -2.24 -9.85 -4.04
N TRP A 96 -1.54 -8.80 -4.42
CA TRP A 96 -0.09 -8.76 -4.50
C TRP A 96 0.47 -8.13 -3.24
N THR A 97 1.31 -8.88 -2.54
CA THR A 97 1.92 -8.42 -1.29
C THR A 97 3.34 -7.96 -1.54
N TYR A 98 3.69 -6.84 -0.93
CA TYR A 98 5.02 -6.27 -1.05
C TYR A 98 5.59 -6.00 0.33
N PRO A 99 6.87 -6.34 0.56
CA PRO A 99 7.50 -6.06 1.83
C PRO A 99 7.61 -4.55 2.03
N GLY A 100 7.18 -4.10 3.20
CA GLY A 100 7.24 -2.72 3.61
C GLY A 100 8.65 -2.24 3.96
N ARG A 101 8.79 -0.93 4.14
CA ARG A 101 10.07 -0.35 4.58
C ARG A 101 10.35 -0.71 6.04
N TRP A 102 11.49 -1.33 6.32
CA TRP A 102 11.91 -1.59 7.69
C TRP A 102 12.46 -0.30 8.34
N PRO A 103 11.92 0.19 9.47
CA PRO A 103 12.44 1.38 10.15
C PRO A 103 13.71 1.03 10.95
N THR A 104 14.84 0.72 10.30
CA THR A 104 16.10 0.53 11.01
C THR A 104 16.80 1.88 11.22
N ARG A 105 17.34 2.12 12.43
CA ARG A 105 18.16 3.31 12.73
C ARG A 105 19.45 3.42 11.91
N ARG A 106 19.88 2.30 11.31
CA ARG A 106 20.93 2.25 10.29
C ARG A 106 20.29 1.69 9.03
N PRO A 107 20.23 2.44 7.92
CA PRO A 107 19.80 1.87 6.65
C PRO A 107 20.75 0.71 6.35
N ASP A 108 20.26 -0.51 6.44
CA ASP A 108 20.96 -1.68 5.94
C ASP A 108 20.38 -1.91 4.54
N PRO A 109 21.14 -1.63 3.47
CA PRO A 109 20.69 -1.84 2.10
C PRO A 109 20.15 -3.26 1.89
N ARG A 110 20.70 -4.26 2.61
CA ARG A 110 20.26 -5.66 2.55
C ARG A 110 18.97 -5.97 3.31
N ARG A 111 18.57 -5.10 4.26
CA ARG A 111 17.25 -5.17 4.93
C ARG A 111 16.19 -4.36 4.21
N GLY A 112 16.60 -3.38 3.41
CA GLY A 112 15.75 -2.68 2.44
C GLY A 112 15.62 -3.42 1.11
N GLU A 113 16.54 -4.33 0.78
CA GLU A 113 16.49 -5.21 -0.38
C GLU A 113 15.14 -5.95 -0.42
N GLY A 114 14.41 -5.76 -1.52
CA GLY A 114 13.08 -6.34 -1.73
C GLY A 114 11.92 -5.42 -1.36
N ALA A 115 12.12 -4.35 -0.57
CA ALA A 115 11.09 -3.38 -0.24
C ALA A 115 10.42 -2.84 -1.51
N TRP A 116 9.12 -2.55 -1.43
CA TRP A 116 8.32 -2.23 -2.62
C TRP A 116 8.89 -1.04 -3.41
N MET A 117 9.54 -0.06 -2.77
CA MET A 117 10.14 1.08 -3.47
C MET A 117 11.21 0.64 -4.47
N HIS A 118 12.01 -0.39 -4.15
CA HIS A 118 13.06 -0.88 -5.04
C HIS A 118 12.49 -1.54 -6.29
N ARG A 119 11.38 -2.27 -6.13
CA ARG A 119 10.63 -2.83 -7.26
C ARG A 119 9.99 -1.74 -8.10
N LEU A 120 9.52 -0.67 -7.46
CA LEU A 120 8.84 0.42 -8.14
C LEU A 120 9.82 1.24 -8.99
N THR A 121 11.01 1.52 -8.47
CA THR A 121 12.01 2.41 -9.11
C THR A 121 13.11 1.66 -9.84
N GLY A 122 13.25 0.35 -9.67
CA GLY A 122 14.36 -0.45 -10.20
C GLY A 122 15.69 -0.21 -9.50
N ARG A 123 15.72 0.54 -8.39
CA ARG A 123 16.96 0.93 -7.67
C ARG A 123 17.17 0.07 -6.44
N SER A 124 18.43 -0.20 -6.10
CA SER A 124 18.82 -0.89 -4.86
C SER A 124 18.58 -0.07 -3.60
N TYR A 125 18.31 1.23 -3.75
CA TYR A 125 17.91 2.15 -2.68
C TYR A 125 17.07 3.28 -3.28
N SER A 126 15.92 3.56 -2.66
CA SER A 126 15.11 4.74 -2.99
C SER A 126 14.77 5.55 -1.72
N PRO A 127 15.23 6.81 -1.64
CA PRO A 127 14.75 7.77 -0.65
C PRO A 127 13.24 8.00 -0.80
N PRO A 128 12.50 8.32 0.29
CA PRO A 128 11.08 8.64 0.21
C PRO A 128 10.77 9.77 -0.79
N THR A 129 11.61 10.79 -0.86
CA THR A 129 11.45 11.92 -1.78
C THR A 129 11.53 11.51 -3.25
N GLU A 130 12.41 10.58 -3.60
CA GLU A 130 12.50 10.06 -4.97
C GLU A 130 11.29 9.18 -5.32
N THR A 131 10.84 8.35 -4.37
CA THR A 131 9.64 7.53 -4.55
C THR A 131 8.40 8.39 -4.78
N VAL A 132 8.25 9.47 -4.00
CA VAL A 132 7.15 10.43 -4.17
C VAL A 132 7.26 11.16 -5.51
N ALA A 133 8.45 11.64 -5.89
CA ALA A 133 8.66 12.30 -7.18
C ALA A 133 8.32 11.38 -8.36
N TYR A 134 8.68 10.10 -8.26
CA TYR A 134 8.33 9.08 -9.26
C TYR A 134 6.81 8.91 -9.39
N LEU A 135 6.11 8.73 -8.27
CA LEU A 135 4.66 8.58 -8.26
C LEU A 135 3.96 9.85 -8.74
N TYR A 136 4.49 11.03 -8.42
CA TYR A 136 3.97 12.31 -8.91
C TYR A 136 4.13 12.45 -10.43
N ALA A 137 5.28 12.04 -10.99
CA ALA A 137 5.48 12.05 -12.43
C ALA A 137 4.49 11.12 -13.16
N LEU A 138 4.12 10.00 -12.54
CA LEU A 138 3.20 9.03 -13.11
C LEU A 138 1.72 9.45 -12.98
N TRP A 139 1.33 9.97 -11.82
CA TRP A 139 -0.06 10.20 -11.47
C TRP A 139 -0.47 11.67 -11.39
N GLY A 140 0.43 12.64 -11.57
CA GLY A 140 0.27 14.04 -11.18
C GLY A 140 -1.11 14.67 -11.41
N ALA A 141 -1.67 14.55 -12.61
CA ALA A 141 -2.99 15.12 -12.93
C ALA A 141 -4.19 14.40 -12.27
N ALA A 142 -3.98 13.17 -11.79
CA ALA A 142 -4.97 12.31 -11.14
C ALA A 142 -4.91 12.36 -9.60
N LEU A 143 -3.86 12.96 -9.04
CA LEU A 143 -3.64 13.03 -7.59
C LEU A 143 -4.58 14.04 -6.91
N PRO A 144 -5.01 13.78 -5.67
CA PRO A 144 -5.66 14.79 -4.85
C PRO A 144 -4.64 15.85 -4.39
N GLU A 145 -5.14 16.97 -3.86
CA GLU A 145 -4.30 18.07 -3.37
C GLU A 145 -3.36 17.64 -2.23
N GLU A 146 -3.84 16.74 -1.36
CA GLU A 146 -3.09 16.30 -0.19
C GLU A 146 -3.10 14.77 -0.05
N LEU A 147 -1.90 14.22 0.20
CA LEU A 147 -1.69 12.81 0.57
C LEU A 147 -0.76 12.75 1.79
N SER A 148 -1.17 11.98 2.79
CA SER A 148 -0.27 11.64 3.90
C SER A 148 0.79 10.62 3.44
N GLN A 149 1.86 10.45 4.23
CA GLN A 149 2.89 9.44 3.95
C GLN A 149 2.32 8.03 3.74
N HIS A 150 1.37 7.61 4.57
CA HIS A 150 0.72 6.30 4.44
C HIS A 150 -0.07 6.15 3.12
N HIS A 151 -0.65 7.24 2.61
CA HIS A 151 -1.30 7.20 1.30
C HIS A 151 -0.29 7.13 0.15
N TRP A 152 0.88 7.74 0.28
CA TRP A 152 1.96 7.55 -0.70
C TRP A 152 2.46 6.11 -0.73
N ASP A 153 2.57 5.48 0.44
CA ASP A 153 2.97 4.08 0.55
C ASP A 153 1.91 3.16 -0.09
N ALA A 154 0.63 3.40 0.21
CA ALA A 154 -0.50 2.73 -0.45
C ALA A 154 -0.50 2.93 -1.97
N LEU A 155 -0.28 4.16 -2.47
CA LEU A 155 -0.19 4.44 -3.91
C LEU A 155 1.00 3.71 -4.57
N GLY A 156 2.11 3.57 -3.86
CA GLY A 156 3.27 2.81 -4.30
C GLY A 156 2.94 1.34 -4.56
N VAL A 157 2.31 0.66 -3.60
CA VAL A 157 1.91 -0.73 -3.75
C VAL A 157 0.75 -0.92 -4.74
N ALA A 158 -0.16 0.05 -4.85
CA ALA A 158 -1.18 0.06 -5.92
C ALA A 158 -0.54 0.08 -7.31
N THR A 159 0.45 0.97 -7.50
CA THR A 159 1.15 1.13 -8.78
C THR A 159 1.89 -0.16 -9.18
N LEU A 160 2.49 -0.85 -8.22
CA LEU A 160 3.09 -2.16 -8.48
C LEU A 160 2.05 -3.21 -8.84
N ALA A 161 0.94 -3.31 -8.09
CA ALA A 161 -0.11 -4.27 -8.38
C ALA A 161 -0.73 -4.04 -9.78
N ALA A 162 -0.92 -2.77 -10.16
CA ALA A 162 -1.31 -2.38 -11.51
C ALA A 162 -0.36 -2.90 -12.60
N ARG A 163 0.96 -2.85 -12.36
CA ARG A 163 1.98 -3.41 -13.28
C ARG A 163 1.90 -4.91 -13.37
N GLU A 164 1.81 -5.59 -12.23
CA GLU A 164 1.69 -7.05 -12.18
C GLU A 164 0.41 -7.55 -12.88
N ALA A 165 -0.65 -6.74 -12.88
CA ALA A 165 -1.87 -6.99 -13.63
C ALA A 165 -1.79 -6.62 -15.13
N GLY A 166 -0.64 -6.10 -15.59
CA GLY A 166 -0.42 -5.69 -16.98
C GLY A 166 -1.11 -4.37 -17.38
N TRP A 167 -1.58 -3.58 -16.41
CA TRP A 167 -2.27 -2.32 -16.68
C TRP A 167 -1.29 -1.15 -16.91
N LEU A 168 -0.12 -1.20 -16.26
CA LEU A 168 0.95 -0.22 -16.43
C LEU A 168 2.20 -0.86 -17.02
N PRO A 169 2.99 -0.13 -17.82
CA PRO A 169 4.26 -0.63 -18.33
C PRO A 169 5.27 -0.86 -17.18
N PRO A 170 6.27 -1.74 -17.41
CA PRO A 170 7.39 -1.87 -16.49
C PRO A 170 8.15 -0.53 -16.34
N PRO A 171 8.87 -0.33 -15.23
CA PRO A 171 9.66 0.87 -14.97
C PRO A 171 10.77 1.12 -16.01
#